data_AF-A0AAU8IBU7-F1
#
_entry.id   AF-A0AAU8IBU7-F1
#
_cell.length_a   1.000
_cell.length_b   1.000
_cell.length_c   1.000
_cell.angle_alpha   90.00
_cell.angle_beta   90.00
_cell.angle_gamma   90.00
#
_symmetry.space_group_name_H-M   'P 1'
#
loop_
_entity.id
_entity.type
_entity.pdbx_description
1 polymer ?
#
loop_
_entity_poly.entity_id
_entity_poly.type
_entity_poly.pdbx_seq_one_letter_code
_entity_poly.pdbx_strand_id
1 'polypeptide(L)'
;MPPDQVRDEPQRRPRPVPLWRDRRVWRWVLAVLLVLGTTLVLFRRPLADLIWPETRIQQLLDQGHAALRAGRLSAADGSGARERFEAALALDGDRMQARVGLAATGRAALGQARAALAAGRYPQAREALALARALQVPRADADRIEAALRAREAAHAGIDQLLQRAAQARRDGHLDDGPDAALPLYQRVLEFAPERTAALEGREDALSELLQHARSALARGDLAAAAALVERARGYDAGHVDLPETQAELNRALERLQHDAEQALRRQRLDAAARAFAQWRAAVPDAAGASDGLERVAAGYALQASRAAADFRFGEAERALRKGQALAPDSRALADAKQALQRARQSQATPQARVSPAERERRLQRLLADLQAAEARGDWVTPPGASAYDTLLAAQTLAPRDARVRAAEQRVLAALRRCFDDAMRGNRVLAASACYDAWRALAPGGNGLVTARRRLAQRWLAVGDERLGGGDATFARQALQRARAIDPSTPELAAFERRLRSLSPGR
;
A
#
# COMPACT_ATOMS: atom_id res chain seq x y z
N MET A 1 -168.31 8.29 -26.06
CA MET A 1 -167.47 9.38 -26.57
C MET A 1 -166.04 8.87 -26.66
N PRO A 2 -165.38 9.01 -27.83
CA PRO A 2 -164.03 8.48 -28.11
C PRO A 2 -162.95 9.61 -28.00
N PRO A 3 -161.65 9.44 -28.34
CA PRO A 3 -160.82 8.23 -28.48
C PRO A 3 -159.59 8.30 -27.48
N ASP A 4 -158.40 7.68 -27.58
CA ASP A 4 -157.81 6.77 -28.60
C ASP A 4 -156.69 5.81 -28.08
N GLN A 5 -156.23 5.00 -29.04
CA GLN A 5 -155.08 4.10 -29.24
C GLN A 5 -153.70 4.58 -28.71
N VAL A 6 -152.80 3.75 -28.12
CA VAL A 6 -152.13 2.48 -28.55
C VAL A 6 -150.98 2.69 -29.56
N ARG A 7 -149.71 2.46 -29.14
CA ARG A 7 -148.75 1.50 -29.76
C ARG A 7 -147.40 1.33 -29.04
N ASP A 8 -146.92 0.08 -29.14
CA ASP A 8 -145.86 -0.69 -28.46
C ASP A 8 -144.35 -0.30 -28.55
N GLU A 9 -143.58 -1.04 -27.73
CA GLU A 9 -142.15 -1.47 -27.86
C GLU A 9 -140.99 -0.52 -27.49
N PRO A 10 -139.81 -1.02 -27.03
CA PRO A 10 -139.54 -2.27 -26.29
C PRO A 10 -138.60 -2.11 -25.05
N GLN A 11 -138.44 -3.19 -24.28
CA GLN A 11 -137.67 -3.23 -23.02
C GLN A 11 -136.15 -3.09 -23.18
N ARG A 12 -135.48 -2.32 -22.29
CA ARG A 12 -134.04 -2.47 -21.97
C ARG A 12 -133.74 -2.23 -20.49
N ARG A 13 -133.10 -3.22 -19.83
CA ARG A 13 -132.59 -3.12 -18.45
C ARG A 13 -131.32 -2.27 -18.38
N PRO A 14 -131.19 -1.26 -17.49
CA PRO A 14 -129.92 -0.58 -17.25
C PRO A 14 -128.93 -1.49 -16.50
N ARG A 15 -127.67 -1.48 -16.97
CA ARG A 15 -126.54 -2.23 -16.38
C ARG A 15 -125.87 -1.45 -15.25
N PRO A 16 -125.24 -2.10 -14.26
CA PRO A 16 -124.48 -1.40 -13.21
C PRO A 16 -123.29 -0.64 -13.80
N VAL A 17 -123.04 0.57 -13.29
CA VAL A 17 -121.94 1.44 -13.70
C VAL A 17 -120.60 1.01 -13.07
N PRO A 18 -119.48 1.00 -13.81
CA PRO A 18 -118.20 0.49 -13.31
C PRO A 18 -117.46 1.48 -12.38
N LEU A 19 -116.85 0.95 -11.32
CA LEU A 19 -116.19 1.64 -10.20
C LEU A 19 -114.88 2.41 -10.55
N TRP A 20 -114.60 2.69 -11.82
CA TRP A 20 -113.26 3.08 -12.30
C TRP A 20 -113.02 4.59 -12.47
N ARG A 21 -113.84 5.45 -11.82
CA ARG A 21 -113.76 6.93 -11.98
C ARG A 21 -113.49 7.73 -10.70
N ASP A 22 -112.99 7.09 -9.64
CA ASP A 22 -112.55 7.78 -8.41
C ASP A 22 -111.02 8.00 -8.38
N ARG A 23 -110.61 9.24 -8.10
CA ARG A 23 -109.20 9.65 -7.91
C ARG A 23 -108.50 8.88 -6.78
N ARG A 24 -109.22 8.33 -5.79
CA ARG A 24 -108.63 7.47 -4.76
C ARG A 24 -108.21 6.11 -5.31
N VAL A 25 -108.99 5.52 -6.23
CA VAL A 25 -108.65 4.23 -6.86
C VAL A 25 -107.38 4.34 -7.69
N TRP A 26 -107.21 5.41 -8.47
CA TRP A 26 -105.98 5.62 -9.24
C TRP A 26 -104.74 5.85 -8.36
N ARG A 27 -104.88 6.50 -7.19
CA ARG A 27 -103.77 6.62 -6.22
C ARG A 27 -103.40 5.27 -5.62
N TRP A 28 -104.37 4.42 -5.29
CA TRP A 28 -104.10 3.07 -4.82
C TRP A 28 -103.54 2.15 -5.92
N VAL A 29 -104.04 2.22 -7.15
CA VAL A 29 -103.48 1.47 -8.30
C VAL A 29 -102.04 1.90 -8.58
N LEU A 30 -101.73 3.20 -8.54
CA LEU A 30 -100.37 3.69 -8.77
C LEU A 30 -99.45 3.40 -7.57
N ALA A 31 -99.95 3.44 -6.33
CA ALA A 31 -99.19 2.98 -5.16
C ALA A 31 -98.94 1.46 -5.21
N VAL A 32 -99.94 0.65 -5.59
CA VAL A 32 -99.78 -0.80 -5.76
C VAL A 32 -98.84 -1.12 -6.92
N LEU A 33 -98.90 -0.40 -8.05
CA LEU A 33 -97.93 -0.57 -9.14
C LEU A 33 -96.52 -0.14 -8.75
N LEU A 34 -96.37 0.94 -7.97
CA LEU A 34 -95.07 1.42 -7.51
C LEU A 34 -94.49 0.50 -6.43
N VAL A 35 -95.31 -0.04 -5.53
CA VAL A 35 -94.93 -1.08 -4.54
C VAL A 35 -94.63 -2.41 -5.24
N LEU A 36 -95.44 -2.84 -6.21
CA LEU A 36 -95.19 -4.06 -6.97
C LEU A 36 -93.91 -3.91 -7.81
N GLY A 37 -93.69 -2.74 -8.42
CA GLY A 37 -92.48 -2.41 -9.16
C GLY A 37 -91.23 -2.34 -8.29
N THR A 38 -91.27 -1.68 -7.13
CA THR A 38 -90.14 -1.68 -6.18
C THR A 38 -89.92 -3.06 -5.58
N THR A 39 -90.97 -3.82 -5.28
CA THR A 39 -90.86 -5.23 -4.86
C THR A 39 -90.19 -6.06 -5.96
N LEU A 40 -90.61 -5.93 -7.22
CA LEU A 40 -90.02 -6.68 -8.34
C LEU A 40 -88.56 -6.30 -8.60
N VAL A 41 -88.15 -5.06 -8.31
CA VAL A 41 -86.76 -4.59 -8.42
C VAL A 41 -85.91 -5.05 -7.23
N LEU A 42 -86.44 -4.99 -6.00
CA LEU A 42 -85.74 -5.41 -4.78
C LEU A 42 -85.62 -6.94 -4.67
N PHE A 43 -86.67 -7.69 -5.01
CA PHE A 43 -86.67 -9.15 -5.04
C PHE A 43 -86.15 -9.77 -6.35
N ARG A 44 -85.73 -8.97 -7.34
CA ARG A 44 -85.24 -9.47 -8.64
C ARG A 44 -84.04 -10.40 -8.53
N ARG A 45 -83.19 -10.17 -7.52
CA ARG A 45 -81.99 -10.99 -7.23
C ARG A 45 -82.36 -12.33 -6.58
N PRO A 46 -83.01 -12.37 -5.39
CA PRO A 46 -83.34 -13.66 -4.75
C PRO A 46 -84.29 -14.55 -5.57
N LEU A 47 -85.17 -13.99 -6.40
CA LEU A 47 -85.99 -14.80 -7.31
C LEU A 47 -85.22 -15.38 -8.50
N ALA A 48 -84.19 -14.70 -9.00
CA ALA A 48 -83.30 -15.27 -10.03
C ALA A 48 -82.41 -16.38 -9.45
N ASP A 49 -81.88 -16.17 -8.24
CA ASP A 49 -81.02 -17.12 -7.53
C ASP A 49 -81.73 -18.44 -7.16
N LEU A 50 -83.06 -18.43 -7.01
CA LEU A 50 -83.87 -19.61 -6.69
C LEU A 50 -84.26 -20.45 -7.93
N ILE A 51 -84.18 -19.88 -9.14
CA ILE A 51 -84.73 -20.49 -10.36
C ILE A 51 -83.63 -20.78 -11.42
N TRP A 52 -82.49 -20.06 -11.40
CA TRP A 52 -81.37 -20.28 -12.35
C TRP A 52 -79.99 -20.32 -11.67
N PRO A 53 -79.51 -21.51 -11.21
CA PRO A 53 -78.15 -21.67 -10.67
C PRO A 53 -77.04 -21.27 -11.67
N GLU A 54 -77.33 -21.37 -12.97
CA GLU A 54 -76.44 -20.98 -14.08
C GLU A 54 -75.88 -19.56 -13.94
N THR A 55 -76.73 -18.60 -13.54
CA THR A 55 -76.35 -17.19 -13.45
C THR A 55 -75.38 -16.90 -12.30
N ARG A 56 -75.53 -17.63 -11.19
CA ARG A 56 -74.66 -17.51 -10.01
C ARG A 56 -73.28 -18.12 -10.27
N ILE A 57 -73.22 -19.24 -11.00
CA ILE A 57 -71.95 -19.86 -11.40
C ILE A 57 -71.18 -18.93 -12.34
N GLN A 58 -71.85 -18.34 -13.34
CA GLN A 58 -71.19 -17.39 -14.24
C GLN A 58 -70.62 -16.16 -13.50
N GLN A 59 -71.38 -15.60 -12.56
CA GLN A 59 -70.88 -14.49 -11.71
C GLN A 59 -69.64 -14.89 -10.90
N LEU A 60 -69.59 -16.11 -10.34
CA LEU A 60 -68.41 -16.60 -9.61
C LEU A 60 -67.19 -16.78 -10.53
N LEU A 61 -67.39 -17.26 -11.77
CA LEU A 61 -66.32 -17.36 -12.77
C LEU A 61 -65.77 -15.97 -13.15
N ASP A 62 -66.64 -15.01 -13.44
CA ASP A 62 -66.24 -13.64 -13.81
C ASP A 62 -65.49 -12.94 -12.66
N GLN A 63 -65.96 -13.14 -11.42
CA GLN A 63 -65.30 -12.64 -10.21
C GLN A 63 -63.94 -13.33 -9.97
N GLY A 64 -63.84 -14.65 -10.20
CA GLY A 64 -62.58 -15.39 -10.15
C GLY A 64 -61.57 -14.89 -11.19
N HIS A 65 -62.00 -14.64 -12.42
CA HIS A 65 -61.16 -14.04 -13.48
C HIS A 65 -60.77 -12.58 -13.18
N ALA A 66 -61.61 -11.82 -12.47
CA ALA A 66 -61.25 -10.49 -11.99
C ALA A 66 -60.19 -10.55 -10.86
N ALA A 67 -60.39 -11.43 -9.86
CA ALA A 67 -59.45 -11.64 -8.76
C ALA A 67 -58.08 -12.14 -9.25
N LEU A 68 -58.07 -13.05 -10.22
CA LEU A 68 -56.87 -13.58 -10.86
C LEU A 68 -56.07 -12.47 -11.58
N ARG A 69 -56.74 -11.60 -12.35
CA ARG A 69 -56.10 -10.43 -12.99
C ARG A 69 -55.60 -9.40 -12.00
N ALA A 70 -56.27 -9.25 -10.85
CA ALA A 70 -55.84 -8.40 -9.75
C ALA A 70 -54.70 -9.01 -8.89
N GLY A 71 -54.23 -10.23 -9.21
CA GLY A 71 -53.20 -10.94 -8.43
C GLY A 71 -53.67 -11.46 -7.07
N ARG A 72 -54.98 -11.39 -6.75
CA ARG A 72 -55.57 -11.92 -5.52
C ARG A 72 -55.88 -13.40 -5.70
N LEU A 73 -54.85 -14.23 -5.61
CA LEU A 73 -54.94 -15.66 -5.94
C LEU A 73 -55.67 -16.48 -4.87
N SER A 74 -55.52 -16.10 -3.60
CA SER A 74 -56.24 -16.65 -2.45
C SER A 74 -56.50 -15.54 -1.45
N ALA A 75 -57.66 -15.55 -0.80
CA ALA A 75 -57.98 -14.64 0.29
C ALA A 75 -58.96 -15.26 1.31
N ALA A 76 -58.69 -15.07 2.59
CA ALA A 76 -59.47 -15.66 3.69
C ALA A 76 -60.92 -15.13 3.79
N ASP A 77 -61.21 -13.98 3.19
CA ASP A 77 -62.56 -13.40 3.06
C ASP A 77 -63.37 -14.01 1.89
N GLY A 78 -62.81 -15.00 1.18
CA GLY A 78 -63.43 -15.61 0.01
C GLY A 78 -63.44 -14.71 -1.23
N SER A 79 -62.66 -13.61 -1.27
CA SER A 79 -62.52 -12.73 -2.44
C SER A 79 -61.46 -13.18 -3.45
N GLY A 80 -60.64 -14.19 -3.10
CA GLY A 80 -59.56 -14.69 -3.94
C GLY A 80 -60.03 -15.56 -5.10
N ALA A 81 -59.19 -15.64 -6.13
CA ALA A 81 -59.47 -16.40 -7.35
C ALA A 81 -59.73 -17.89 -7.06
N ARG A 82 -58.91 -18.50 -6.19
CA ARG A 82 -59.09 -19.87 -5.73
C ARG A 82 -60.48 -20.08 -5.14
N GLU A 83 -60.86 -19.28 -4.14
CA GLU A 83 -62.11 -19.46 -3.41
C GLU A 83 -63.33 -19.25 -4.33
N ARG A 84 -63.25 -18.34 -5.31
CA ARG A 84 -64.32 -18.12 -6.30
C ARG A 84 -64.47 -19.29 -7.28
N PHE A 85 -63.37 -19.87 -7.76
CA PHE A 85 -63.43 -21.04 -8.66
C PHE A 85 -63.77 -22.34 -7.91
N GLU A 86 -63.31 -22.51 -6.66
CA GLU A 86 -63.75 -23.62 -5.78
C GLU A 86 -65.25 -23.54 -5.47
N ALA A 87 -65.77 -22.34 -5.17
CA ALA A 87 -67.21 -22.14 -4.97
C ALA A 87 -68.03 -22.44 -6.24
N ALA A 88 -67.50 -22.15 -7.42
CA ALA A 88 -68.13 -22.53 -8.69
C ALA A 88 -68.17 -24.06 -8.88
N LEU A 89 -67.07 -24.77 -8.55
CA LEU A 89 -67.02 -26.24 -8.59
C LEU A 89 -67.89 -26.93 -7.54
N ALA A 90 -68.09 -26.33 -6.38
CA ALA A 90 -68.99 -26.85 -5.35
C ALA A 90 -70.46 -26.78 -5.75
N LEU A 91 -70.82 -25.90 -6.70
CA LEU A 91 -72.16 -25.82 -7.29
C LEU A 91 -72.34 -26.76 -8.48
N ASP A 92 -71.28 -26.99 -9.27
CA ASP A 92 -71.29 -27.85 -10.45
C ASP A 92 -69.88 -28.42 -10.71
N GLY A 93 -69.69 -29.70 -10.40
CA GLY A 93 -68.40 -30.38 -10.42
C GLY A 93 -67.83 -30.65 -11.82
N ASP A 94 -68.66 -30.62 -12.86
CA ASP A 94 -68.26 -30.98 -14.23
C ASP A 94 -67.81 -29.76 -15.07
N ARG A 95 -67.83 -28.55 -14.47
CA ARG A 95 -67.41 -27.29 -15.12
C ARG A 95 -65.92 -27.25 -15.44
N MET A 96 -65.60 -27.51 -16.70
CA MET A 96 -64.24 -27.35 -17.22
C MET A 96 -63.71 -25.91 -17.07
N GLN A 97 -64.56 -24.88 -17.16
CA GLN A 97 -64.14 -23.48 -17.00
C GLN A 97 -63.57 -23.20 -15.60
N ALA A 98 -64.20 -23.72 -14.55
CA ALA A 98 -63.73 -23.54 -13.17
C ALA A 98 -62.42 -24.31 -12.91
N ARG A 99 -62.30 -25.53 -13.47
CA ARG A 99 -61.04 -26.32 -13.44
C ARG A 99 -59.89 -25.59 -14.16
N VAL A 100 -60.16 -24.99 -15.32
CA VAL A 100 -59.21 -24.14 -16.06
C VAL A 100 -58.86 -22.87 -15.27
N GLY A 101 -59.82 -22.27 -14.56
CA GLY A 101 -59.62 -21.14 -13.65
C GLY A 101 -58.69 -21.46 -12.48
N LEU A 102 -58.88 -22.60 -11.82
CA LEU A 102 -57.96 -23.09 -10.77
C LEU A 102 -56.56 -23.39 -11.33
N ALA A 103 -56.45 -24.05 -12.48
CA ALA A 103 -55.16 -24.32 -13.14
C ALA A 103 -54.45 -23.02 -13.61
N ALA A 104 -55.19 -21.98 -13.98
CA ALA A 104 -54.64 -20.65 -14.25
C ALA A 104 -54.18 -19.96 -12.95
N THR A 105 -54.93 -20.09 -11.87
CA THR A 105 -54.60 -19.56 -10.54
C THR A 105 -53.33 -20.22 -9.97
N GLY A 106 -53.19 -21.55 -10.13
CA GLY A 106 -51.98 -22.27 -9.73
C GLY A 106 -50.73 -21.84 -10.52
N ARG A 107 -50.87 -21.63 -11.84
CA ARG A 107 -49.78 -21.08 -12.67
C ARG A 107 -49.41 -19.64 -12.28
N ALA A 108 -50.40 -18.81 -11.95
CA ALA A 108 -50.16 -17.47 -11.43
C ALA A 108 -49.44 -17.51 -10.07
N ALA A 109 -49.76 -18.49 -9.21
CA ALA A 109 -49.10 -18.68 -7.92
C ALA A 109 -47.63 -19.11 -8.07
N LEU A 110 -47.31 -19.98 -9.04
CA LEU A 110 -45.90 -20.24 -9.42
C LEU A 110 -45.18 -18.98 -9.94
N GLY A 111 -45.89 -18.10 -10.66
CA GLY A 111 -45.38 -16.79 -11.08
C GLY A 111 -45.06 -15.89 -9.89
N GLN A 112 -45.98 -15.77 -8.93
CA GLN A 112 -45.77 -15.02 -7.69
C GLN A 112 -44.62 -15.60 -6.85
N ALA A 113 -44.51 -16.92 -6.73
CA ALA A 113 -43.41 -17.57 -6.01
C ALA A 113 -42.04 -17.25 -6.63
N ARG A 114 -41.93 -17.27 -7.97
CA ARG A 114 -40.70 -16.87 -8.67
C ARG A 114 -40.37 -15.38 -8.47
N ALA A 115 -41.37 -14.50 -8.56
CA ALA A 115 -41.18 -13.07 -8.36
C ALA A 115 -40.79 -12.71 -6.91
N ALA A 116 -41.39 -13.40 -5.92
CA ALA A 116 -41.04 -13.25 -4.52
C ALA A 116 -39.62 -13.76 -4.23
N LEU A 117 -39.25 -14.93 -4.78
CA LEU A 117 -37.89 -15.48 -4.69
C LEU A 117 -36.84 -14.55 -5.31
N ALA A 118 -37.10 -14.01 -6.50
CA ALA A 118 -36.21 -13.05 -7.16
C ALA A 118 -36.06 -11.74 -6.35
N ALA A 119 -37.11 -11.33 -5.62
CA ALA A 119 -37.10 -10.16 -4.75
C ALA A 119 -36.63 -10.47 -3.30
N GLY A 120 -36.07 -11.65 -3.02
CA GLY A 120 -35.61 -12.04 -1.67
C GLY A 120 -36.71 -12.21 -0.61
N ARG A 121 -37.98 -12.19 -1.01
CA ARG A 121 -39.15 -12.27 -0.11
C ARG A 121 -39.52 -13.73 0.18
N TYR A 122 -38.62 -14.45 0.84
CA TYR A 122 -38.73 -15.89 1.08
C TYR A 122 -40.07 -16.34 1.71
N PRO A 123 -40.64 -15.66 2.74
CA PRO A 123 -41.95 -16.07 3.29
C PRO A 123 -43.07 -16.05 2.25
N GLN A 124 -43.15 -14.97 1.45
CA GLN A 124 -44.14 -14.84 0.37
C GLN A 124 -43.92 -15.87 -0.75
N ALA A 125 -42.66 -16.24 -1.01
CA ALA A 125 -42.34 -17.31 -1.96
C ALA A 125 -42.83 -18.69 -1.47
N ARG A 126 -42.72 -18.98 -0.16
CA ARG A 126 -43.26 -20.21 0.45
C ARG A 126 -44.79 -20.24 0.38
N GLU A 127 -45.45 -19.15 0.74
CA GLU A 127 -46.92 -19.04 0.68
C GLU A 127 -47.46 -19.24 -0.74
N ALA A 128 -46.89 -18.54 -1.72
CA ALA A 128 -47.30 -18.68 -3.12
C ALA A 128 -47.01 -20.09 -3.69
N LEU A 129 -45.91 -20.73 -3.27
CA LEU A 129 -45.59 -22.11 -3.65
C LEU A 129 -46.54 -23.12 -2.99
N ALA A 130 -46.93 -22.91 -1.73
CA ALA A 130 -47.92 -23.74 -1.03
C ALA A 130 -49.30 -23.64 -1.70
N LEU A 131 -49.73 -22.42 -2.07
CA LEU A 131 -50.95 -22.20 -2.85
C LEU A 131 -50.89 -22.90 -4.22
N ALA A 132 -49.76 -22.82 -4.92
CA ALA A 132 -49.57 -23.51 -6.18
C ALA A 132 -49.67 -25.05 -6.03
N ARG A 133 -49.07 -25.62 -4.97
CA ARG A 133 -49.16 -27.05 -4.64
C ARG A 133 -50.58 -27.49 -4.29
N ALA A 134 -51.33 -26.69 -3.53
CA ALA A 134 -52.75 -26.94 -3.23
C ALA A 134 -53.61 -26.97 -4.50
N LEU A 135 -53.28 -26.14 -5.49
CA LEU A 135 -53.91 -26.08 -6.81
C LEU A 135 -53.39 -27.12 -7.83
N GLN A 136 -52.67 -28.15 -7.36
CA GLN A 136 -52.25 -29.31 -8.13
C GLN A 136 -51.46 -29.00 -9.42
N VAL A 137 -50.61 -27.96 -9.37
CA VAL A 137 -49.67 -27.66 -10.48
C VAL A 137 -48.69 -28.83 -10.74
N PRO A 138 -48.10 -28.93 -11.94
CA PRO A 138 -47.10 -29.96 -12.25
C PRO A 138 -45.94 -29.99 -11.23
N ARG A 139 -45.71 -31.16 -10.62
CA ARG A 139 -44.71 -31.34 -9.54
C ARG A 139 -43.33 -30.79 -9.92
N ALA A 140 -42.87 -31.10 -11.13
CA ALA A 140 -41.57 -30.65 -11.65
C ALA A 140 -41.38 -29.12 -11.62
N ASP A 141 -42.43 -28.32 -11.77
CA ASP A 141 -42.33 -26.85 -11.71
C ASP A 141 -42.35 -26.32 -10.29
N ALA A 142 -43.10 -26.96 -9.38
CA ALA A 142 -43.09 -26.63 -7.96
C ALA A 142 -41.75 -27.00 -7.30
N ASP A 143 -41.23 -28.20 -7.60
CA ASP A 143 -40.03 -28.74 -6.97
C ASP A 143 -38.76 -28.00 -7.41
N ARG A 144 -38.72 -27.51 -8.67
CA ARG A 144 -37.67 -26.57 -9.14
C ARG A 144 -37.64 -25.27 -8.33
N ILE A 145 -38.79 -24.68 -8.04
CA ILE A 145 -38.88 -23.45 -7.24
C ILE A 145 -38.52 -23.75 -5.78
N GLU A 146 -38.95 -24.89 -5.24
CA GLU A 146 -38.60 -25.30 -3.88
C GLU A 146 -37.08 -25.48 -3.70
N ALA A 147 -36.42 -26.17 -4.65
CA ALA A 147 -34.98 -26.36 -4.61
C ALA A 147 -34.22 -25.01 -4.66
N ALA A 148 -34.64 -24.11 -5.56
CA ALA A 148 -34.07 -22.76 -5.66
C ALA A 148 -34.30 -21.90 -4.40
N LEU A 149 -35.48 -22.04 -3.78
CA LEU A 149 -35.84 -21.36 -2.53
C LEU A 149 -34.98 -21.86 -1.36
N ARG A 150 -34.90 -23.18 -1.16
CA ARG A 150 -34.05 -23.80 -0.11
C ARG A 150 -32.58 -23.42 -0.27
N ALA A 151 -32.06 -23.41 -1.50
CA ALA A 151 -30.67 -23.03 -1.77
C ALA A 151 -30.38 -21.55 -1.42
N ARG A 152 -31.30 -20.63 -1.75
CA ARG A 152 -31.17 -19.20 -1.41
C ARG A 152 -31.31 -18.95 0.10
N GLU A 153 -32.24 -19.62 0.76
CA GLU A 153 -32.42 -19.53 2.21
C GLU A 153 -31.19 -20.05 2.98
N ALA A 154 -30.61 -21.18 2.56
CA ALA A 154 -29.39 -21.72 3.16
C ALA A 154 -28.20 -20.77 3.00
N ALA A 155 -28.03 -20.15 1.82
CA ALA A 155 -27.00 -19.14 1.60
C ALA A 155 -27.20 -17.89 2.48
N HIS A 156 -28.44 -17.43 2.64
CA HIS A 156 -28.75 -16.27 3.50
C HIS A 156 -28.48 -16.56 4.98
N ALA A 157 -28.91 -17.73 5.48
CA ALA A 157 -28.66 -18.16 6.86
C ALA A 157 -27.15 -18.28 7.15
N GLY A 158 -26.35 -18.75 6.19
CA GLY A 158 -24.89 -18.78 6.31
C GLY A 158 -24.27 -17.39 6.44
N ILE A 159 -24.76 -16.40 5.69
CA ILE A 159 -24.32 -15.00 5.79
C ILE A 159 -24.66 -14.41 7.16
N ASP A 160 -25.87 -14.62 7.66
CA ASP A 160 -26.28 -14.07 8.97
C ASP A 160 -25.53 -14.74 10.14
N GLN A 161 -25.22 -16.04 10.04
CA GLN A 161 -24.34 -16.72 10.98
C GLN A 161 -22.90 -16.17 10.94
N LEU A 162 -22.35 -15.90 9.75
CA LEU A 162 -21.03 -15.26 9.61
C LEU A 162 -21.02 -13.85 10.22
N LEU A 163 -22.07 -13.05 10.00
CA LEU A 163 -22.22 -11.72 10.62
C LEU A 163 -22.28 -11.78 12.15
N GLN A 164 -23.03 -12.74 12.71
CA GLN A 164 -23.09 -12.95 14.15
C GLN A 164 -21.72 -13.34 14.73
N ARG A 165 -20.98 -14.21 14.02
CA ARG A 165 -19.61 -14.60 14.41
C ARG A 165 -18.62 -13.42 14.32
N ALA A 166 -18.70 -12.60 13.27
CA ALA A 166 -17.86 -11.42 13.10
C ALA A 166 -18.09 -10.39 14.22
N ALA A 167 -19.36 -10.11 14.52
CA ALA A 167 -19.75 -9.21 15.61
C ALA A 167 -19.36 -9.77 16.99
N GLN A 168 -19.39 -11.09 17.17
CA GLN A 168 -18.89 -11.72 18.41
C GLN A 168 -17.37 -11.57 18.54
N ALA A 169 -16.61 -11.94 17.50
CA ALA A 169 -15.15 -11.80 17.47
C ALA A 169 -14.71 -10.36 17.76
N ARG A 170 -15.41 -9.35 17.21
CA ARG A 170 -15.12 -7.94 17.50
C ARG A 170 -15.33 -7.60 18.99
N ARG A 171 -16.46 -7.99 19.58
CA ARG A 171 -16.75 -7.77 21.01
C ARG A 171 -15.76 -8.45 21.94
N ASP A 172 -15.18 -9.57 21.50
CA ASP A 172 -14.15 -10.31 22.24
C ASP A 172 -12.73 -9.74 21.99
N GLY A 173 -12.57 -8.72 21.14
CA GLY A 173 -11.28 -8.09 20.79
C GLY A 173 -10.48 -8.80 19.70
N HIS A 174 -11.02 -9.88 19.13
CA HIS A 174 -10.43 -10.66 18.03
C HIS A 174 -10.68 -9.96 16.68
N LEU A 175 -9.91 -8.91 16.40
CA LEU A 175 -10.08 -8.07 15.21
C LEU A 175 -9.47 -8.65 13.94
N ASP A 176 -8.25 -9.19 14.04
CA ASP A 176 -7.36 -9.49 12.89
C ASP A 176 -6.30 -10.57 13.22
N ASP A 177 -6.53 -11.39 14.22
CA ASP A 177 -5.57 -12.36 14.75
C ASP A 177 -5.72 -13.79 14.17
N GLY A 178 -6.63 -13.98 13.21
CA GLY A 178 -6.83 -15.25 12.51
C GLY A 178 -8.00 -15.26 11.53
N PRO A 179 -8.24 -16.36 10.80
CA PRO A 179 -9.28 -16.46 9.76
C PRO A 179 -10.73 -16.41 10.29
N ASP A 180 -10.90 -16.51 11.62
CA ASP A 180 -12.17 -16.40 12.35
C ASP A 180 -12.27 -15.09 13.15
N ALA A 181 -11.34 -14.15 12.96
CA ALA A 181 -11.40 -12.80 13.53
C ALA A 181 -12.40 -11.91 12.78
N ALA A 182 -12.75 -10.77 13.37
CA ALA A 182 -13.82 -9.90 12.89
C ALA A 182 -13.62 -9.43 11.44
N LEU A 183 -12.46 -8.87 11.11
CA LEU A 183 -12.20 -8.29 9.78
C LEU A 183 -12.21 -9.34 8.65
N PRO A 184 -11.54 -10.51 8.77
CA PRO A 184 -11.68 -11.61 7.81
C PRO A 184 -13.11 -12.13 7.64
N LEU A 185 -13.90 -12.18 8.72
CA LEU A 185 -15.29 -12.65 8.65
C LEU A 185 -16.20 -11.63 7.96
N TYR A 186 -16.05 -10.33 8.23
CA TYR A 186 -16.76 -9.27 7.51
C TYR A 186 -16.36 -9.23 6.03
N GLN A 187 -15.06 -9.33 5.73
CA GLN A 187 -14.55 -9.41 4.35
C GLN A 187 -15.19 -10.59 3.59
N ARG A 188 -15.26 -11.77 4.20
CA ARG A 188 -15.91 -12.95 3.60
C ARG A 188 -17.41 -12.75 3.38
N VAL A 189 -18.11 -12.01 4.24
CA VAL A 189 -19.51 -11.63 3.99
C VAL A 189 -19.62 -10.69 2.78
N LEU A 190 -18.73 -9.71 2.67
CA LEU A 190 -18.70 -8.74 1.56
C LEU A 190 -18.34 -9.40 0.21
N GLU A 191 -17.53 -10.45 0.20
CA GLU A 191 -17.27 -11.27 -1.01
C GLU A 191 -18.54 -11.91 -1.58
N PHE A 192 -19.50 -12.31 -0.73
CA PHE A 192 -20.78 -12.87 -1.16
C PHE A 192 -21.91 -11.84 -1.30
N ALA A 193 -21.85 -10.73 -0.56
CA ALA A 193 -22.86 -9.68 -0.53
C ALA A 193 -22.21 -8.30 -0.32
N PRO A 194 -21.65 -7.67 -1.38
CA PRO A 194 -20.90 -6.41 -1.27
C PRO A 194 -21.69 -5.25 -0.66
N GLU A 195 -22.99 -5.17 -0.96
CA GLU A 195 -23.91 -4.12 -0.50
C GLU A 195 -24.53 -4.42 0.89
N ARG A 196 -24.01 -5.40 1.64
CA ARG A 196 -24.57 -5.77 2.96
C ARG A 196 -24.16 -4.73 4.00
N THR A 197 -25.00 -3.73 4.22
CA THR A 197 -24.77 -2.59 5.15
C THR A 197 -24.18 -3.01 6.50
N ALA A 198 -24.76 -4.01 7.17
CA ALA A 198 -24.27 -4.51 8.47
C ALA A 198 -22.87 -5.14 8.42
N ALA A 199 -22.39 -5.59 7.25
CA ALA A 199 -21.03 -6.06 7.04
C ALA A 199 -20.05 -4.90 6.81
N LEU A 200 -20.49 -3.88 6.06
CA LEU A 200 -19.73 -2.63 5.85
C LEU A 200 -19.55 -1.90 7.19
N GLU A 201 -20.64 -1.57 7.88
CA GLU A 201 -20.62 -0.92 9.21
C GLU A 201 -19.78 -1.72 10.21
N GLY A 202 -19.96 -3.05 10.26
CA GLY A 202 -19.23 -3.91 11.16
C GLY A 202 -17.71 -3.95 10.90
N ARG A 203 -17.30 -3.83 9.62
CA ARG A 203 -15.90 -3.68 9.20
C ARG A 203 -15.36 -2.30 9.55
N GLU A 204 -16.10 -1.22 9.28
CA GLU A 204 -15.69 0.15 9.65
C GLU A 204 -15.43 0.26 11.16
N ASP A 205 -16.36 -0.22 12.01
CA ASP A 205 -16.20 -0.28 13.46
C ASP A 205 -14.88 -1.00 13.85
N ALA A 206 -14.65 -2.19 13.28
CA ALA A 206 -13.47 -3.00 13.58
C ALA A 206 -12.16 -2.36 13.08
N LEU A 207 -12.20 -1.57 12.01
CA LEU A 207 -11.05 -0.80 11.51
C LEU A 207 -10.73 0.40 12.41
N SER A 208 -11.74 1.14 12.88
CA SER A 208 -11.55 2.20 13.86
C SER A 208 -10.98 1.66 15.18
N GLU A 209 -11.44 0.50 15.66
CA GLU A 209 -10.86 -0.19 16.81
C GLU A 209 -9.39 -0.62 16.57
N LEU A 210 -9.08 -1.18 15.39
CA LEU A 210 -7.72 -1.60 15.01
C LEU A 210 -6.74 -0.41 14.91
N LEU A 211 -7.19 0.72 14.35
CA LEU A 211 -6.40 1.94 14.25
C LEU A 211 -6.28 2.65 15.60
N GLN A 212 -7.27 2.53 16.49
CA GLN A 212 -7.14 2.96 17.87
C GLN A 212 -6.08 2.15 18.64
N HIS A 213 -5.95 0.84 18.38
CA HIS A 213 -4.83 0.05 18.86
C HIS A 213 -3.48 0.53 18.29
N ALA A 214 -3.44 0.95 17.01
CA ALA A 214 -2.23 1.52 16.40
C ALA A 214 -1.81 2.85 17.05
N ARG A 215 -2.75 3.80 17.22
CA ARG A 215 -2.51 5.07 17.96
C ARG A 215 -2.06 4.81 19.39
N SER A 216 -2.64 3.81 20.06
CA SER A 216 -2.22 3.37 21.40
C SER A 216 -0.80 2.77 21.44
N ALA A 217 -0.37 2.07 20.38
CA ALA A 217 1.00 1.58 20.24
C ALA A 217 2.00 2.74 19.99
N LEU A 218 1.63 3.72 19.14
CA LEU A 218 2.41 4.95 18.93
C LEU A 218 2.62 5.71 20.25
N ALA A 219 1.57 5.86 21.07
CA ALA A 219 1.65 6.53 22.37
C ALA A 219 2.61 5.83 23.36
N ARG A 220 2.80 4.52 23.25
CA ARG A 220 3.79 3.73 24.01
C ARG A 220 5.18 3.71 23.38
N GLY A 221 5.36 4.30 22.19
CA GLY A 221 6.61 4.26 21.41
C GLY A 221 6.85 2.96 20.65
N ASP A 222 5.87 2.06 20.56
CA ASP A 222 5.97 0.82 19.78
C ASP A 222 5.60 1.08 18.32
N LEU A 223 6.54 1.68 17.60
CA LEU A 223 6.36 2.03 16.19
C LEU A 223 6.23 0.80 15.29
N ALA A 224 6.76 -0.36 15.69
CA ALA A 224 6.70 -1.58 14.89
C ALA A 224 5.31 -2.23 14.96
N ALA A 225 4.73 -2.34 16.15
CA ALA A 225 3.34 -2.77 16.28
C ALA A 225 2.38 -1.78 15.60
N ALA A 226 2.61 -0.47 15.75
CA ALA A 226 1.80 0.56 15.11
C ALA A 226 1.86 0.48 13.58
N ALA A 227 3.05 0.41 12.97
CA ALA A 227 3.21 0.27 11.53
C ALA A 227 2.52 -0.99 11.01
N ALA A 228 2.73 -2.14 11.67
CA ALA A 228 2.10 -3.38 11.27
C ALA A 228 0.55 -3.33 11.36
N LEU A 229 -0.02 -2.63 12.35
CA LEU A 229 -1.47 -2.44 12.46
C LEU A 229 -2.02 -1.53 11.34
N VAL A 230 -1.32 -0.44 11.00
CA VAL A 230 -1.72 0.48 9.93
C VAL A 230 -1.64 -0.18 8.54
N GLU A 231 -0.60 -0.98 8.29
CA GLU A 231 -0.50 -1.76 7.04
C GLU A 231 -1.65 -2.77 6.90
N ARG A 232 -2.02 -3.48 7.97
CA ARG A 232 -3.14 -4.43 7.95
C ARG A 232 -4.49 -3.73 7.77
N ALA A 233 -4.71 -2.60 8.45
CA ALA A 233 -5.90 -1.77 8.24
C ALA A 233 -6.05 -1.35 6.76
N ARG A 234 -4.97 -0.85 6.13
CA ARG A 234 -4.94 -0.49 4.70
C ARG A 234 -5.22 -1.69 3.78
N GLY A 235 -4.84 -2.90 4.20
CA GLY A 235 -5.12 -4.14 3.47
C GLY A 235 -6.60 -4.52 3.41
N TYR A 236 -7.41 -4.11 4.40
CA TYR A 236 -8.87 -4.31 4.41
C TYR A 236 -9.61 -3.14 3.75
N ASP A 237 -9.24 -1.89 4.07
CA ASP A 237 -9.75 -0.71 3.37
C ASP A 237 -8.74 0.45 3.41
N ALA A 238 -8.25 0.85 2.23
CA ALA A 238 -7.35 1.97 2.07
C ALA A 238 -8.04 3.35 2.09
N GLY A 239 -9.38 3.39 2.02
CA GLY A 239 -10.22 4.59 2.06
C GLY A 239 -10.86 4.85 3.44
N HIS A 240 -10.62 4.00 4.44
CA HIS A 240 -11.19 4.14 5.78
C HIS A 240 -10.81 5.48 6.46
N VAL A 241 -11.77 6.07 7.18
CA VAL A 241 -11.75 7.47 7.64
C VAL A 241 -10.62 7.79 8.63
N ASP A 242 -10.30 6.90 9.57
CA ASP A 242 -9.25 7.13 10.58
C ASP A 242 -7.82 6.86 10.06
N LEU A 243 -7.69 6.26 8.87
CA LEU A 243 -6.41 5.80 8.33
C LEU A 243 -5.45 6.96 7.99
N PRO A 244 -5.86 8.07 7.33
CA PRO A 244 -4.96 9.16 6.98
C PRO A 244 -4.37 9.88 8.21
N GLU A 245 -5.16 10.08 9.27
CA GLU A 245 -4.69 10.69 10.52
C GLU A 245 -3.67 9.77 11.21
N THR A 246 -4.02 8.50 11.38
CA THR A 246 -3.15 7.50 12.02
C THR A 246 -1.83 7.33 11.25
N GLN A 247 -1.87 7.34 9.91
CA GLN A 247 -0.67 7.34 9.06
C GLN A 247 0.18 8.61 9.27
N ALA A 248 -0.44 9.78 9.37
CA ALA A 248 0.27 11.03 9.62
C ALA A 248 0.90 11.08 11.02
N GLU A 249 0.30 10.45 12.03
CA GLU A 249 0.93 10.26 13.35
C GLU A 249 2.14 9.31 13.29
N LEU A 250 2.00 8.16 12.64
CA LEU A 250 3.08 7.20 12.43
C LEU A 250 4.26 7.82 11.70
N ASN A 251 4.03 8.52 10.58
CA ASN A 251 5.07 9.18 9.80
C ASN A 251 5.82 10.21 10.64
N ARG A 252 5.11 11.10 11.36
CA ARG A 252 5.72 12.08 12.28
C ARG A 252 6.53 11.41 13.40
N ALA A 253 6.13 10.23 13.86
CA ALA A 253 6.88 9.48 14.86
C ALA A 253 8.16 8.85 14.29
N LEU A 254 8.10 8.31 13.08
CA LEU A 254 9.26 7.77 12.35
C LEU A 254 10.28 8.87 11.99
N GLU A 255 9.82 10.03 11.52
CA GLU A 255 10.66 11.20 11.23
C GLU A 255 11.43 11.68 12.48
N ARG A 256 10.74 11.76 13.63
CA ARG A 256 11.39 12.08 14.92
C ARG A 256 12.44 11.02 15.30
N LEU A 257 12.09 9.74 15.18
CA LEU A 257 13.02 8.64 15.48
C LEU A 257 14.27 8.68 14.58
N GLN A 258 14.11 8.93 13.28
CA GLN A 258 15.23 9.13 12.36
C GLN A 258 16.11 10.32 12.79
N HIS A 259 15.49 11.48 13.07
CA HIS A 259 16.22 12.67 13.47
C HIS A 259 17.05 12.42 14.74
N ASP A 260 16.45 11.78 15.74
CA ASP A 260 17.10 11.45 17.01
C ASP A 260 18.21 10.40 16.85
N ALA A 261 18.01 9.39 15.99
CA ALA A 261 19.03 8.41 15.64
C ALA A 261 20.28 9.07 15.02
N GLU A 262 20.07 9.96 14.05
CA GLU A 262 21.15 10.71 13.43
C GLU A 262 21.81 11.70 14.41
N GLN A 263 21.02 12.37 15.25
CA GLN A 263 21.56 13.32 16.23
C GLN A 263 22.39 12.59 17.31
N ALA A 264 21.97 11.41 17.74
CA ALA A 264 22.74 10.53 18.61
C ALA A 264 24.05 10.08 17.95
N LEU A 265 24.01 9.69 16.66
CA LEU A 265 25.20 9.31 15.89
C LEU A 265 26.18 10.49 15.73
N ARG A 266 25.70 11.68 15.36
CA ARG A 266 26.49 12.93 15.28
C ARG A 266 27.16 13.27 16.61
N ARG A 267 26.49 13.00 17.74
CA ARG A 267 27.01 13.18 19.11
C ARG A 267 27.84 11.99 19.64
N GLN A 268 28.18 11.02 18.78
CA GLN A 268 28.90 9.78 19.11
C GLN A 268 28.26 8.93 20.23
N ARG A 269 26.95 9.09 20.47
CA ARG A 269 26.15 8.29 21.43
C ARG A 269 25.72 6.97 20.77
N LEU A 270 26.70 6.13 20.41
CA LEU A 270 26.51 4.95 19.56
C LEU A 270 25.45 3.97 20.10
N ASP A 271 25.36 3.75 21.41
CA ASP A 271 24.35 2.89 22.02
C ASP A 271 22.91 3.42 21.82
N ALA A 272 22.72 4.74 21.85
CA ALA A 272 21.41 5.34 21.60
C ALA A 272 21.06 5.32 20.10
N ALA A 273 22.03 5.65 19.24
CA ALA A 273 21.87 5.57 17.78
C ALA A 273 21.54 4.13 17.32
N ALA A 274 22.24 3.13 17.87
CA ALA A 274 21.99 1.71 17.58
C ALA A 274 20.54 1.31 17.86
N ARG A 275 20.01 1.67 19.05
CA ARG A 275 18.61 1.36 19.42
C ARG A 275 17.62 2.07 18.51
N ALA A 276 17.84 3.35 18.21
CA ALA A 276 16.92 4.13 17.38
C ALA A 276 16.87 3.63 15.92
N PHE A 277 18.02 3.36 15.29
CA PHE A 277 18.06 2.75 13.95
C PHE A 277 17.50 1.32 13.93
N ALA A 278 17.69 0.52 14.99
CA ALA A 278 17.11 -0.82 15.09
C ALA A 278 15.57 -0.77 15.23
N GLN A 279 15.03 0.15 16.02
CA GLN A 279 13.58 0.41 16.12
C GLN A 279 13.01 0.88 14.79
N TRP A 280 13.70 1.78 14.08
CA TRP A 280 13.25 2.24 12.76
C TRP A 280 13.22 1.08 11.74
N ARG A 281 14.26 0.25 11.68
CA ARG A 281 14.28 -0.97 10.84
C ARG A 281 13.19 -1.97 11.22
N ALA A 282 12.84 -2.09 12.50
CA ALA A 282 11.76 -2.98 12.93
C ALA A 282 10.37 -2.46 12.52
N ALA A 283 10.18 -1.14 12.46
CA ALA A 283 8.94 -0.51 12.01
C ALA A 283 8.82 -0.40 10.49
N VAL A 284 9.94 -0.25 9.77
CA VAL A 284 10.00 -0.19 8.31
C VAL A 284 11.17 -1.05 7.83
N PRO A 285 10.95 -2.36 7.56
CA PRO A 285 12.02 -3.30 7.18
C PRO A 285 12.83 -2.86 5.97
N ASP A 286 12.15 -2.30 4.95
CA ASP A 286 12.75 -1.87 3.68
C ASP A 286 13.29 -0.42 3.69
N ALA A 287 13.38 0.21 4.87
CA ALA A 287 13.93 1.56 4.99
C ALA A 287 15.45 1.57 4.74
N ALA A 288 15.86 1.88 3.51
CA ALA A 288 17.27 1.97 3.11
C ALA A 288 18.15 2.77 4.10
N GLY A 289 17.65 3.91 4.58
CA GLY A 289 18.36 4.77 5.54
C GLY A 289 18.61 4.15 6.92
N ALA A 290 17.83 3.14 7.33
CA ALA A 290 17.99 2.46 8.62
C ALA A 290 19.19 1.50 8.60
N SER A 291 19.34 0.71 7.53
CA SER A 291 20.49 -0.19 7.32
C SER A 291 21.80 0.60 7.18
N ASP A 292 21.81 1.68 6.39
CA ASP A 292 22.94 2.60 6.29
C ASP A 292 23.24 3.29 7.64
N GLY A 293 22.22 3.55 8.45
CA GLY A 293 22.36 4.00 9.84
C GLY A 293 23.13 3.01 10.70
N LEU A 294 22.74 1.73 10.66
CA LEU A 294 23.38 0.66 11.43
C LEU A 294 24.82 0.40 10.99
N GLU A 295 25.13 0.43 9.69
CA GLU A 295 26.51 0.30 9.19
C GLU A 295 27.38 1.47 9.66
N ARG A 296 26.87 2.71 9.64
CA ARG A 296 27.60 3.88 10.19
C ARG A 296 27.82 3.77 11.70
N VAL A 297 26.87 3.23 12.46
CA VAL A 297 27.04 2.95 13.90
C VAL A 297 28.08 1.84 14.12
N ALA A 298 28.06 0.78 13.32
CA ALA A 298 29.05 -0.29 13.34
C ALA A 298 30.47 0.22 13.05
N ALA A 299 30.63 1.09 12.04
CA ALA A 299 31.89 1.79 11.77
C ALA A 299 32.33 2.70 12.95
N GLY A 300 31.39 3.33 13.64
CA GLY A 300 31.65 4.05 14.90
C GLY A 300 32.23 3.15 15.99
N TYR A 301 31.66 1.95 16.17
CA TYR A 301 32.18 0.95 17.10
C TYR A 301 33.53 0.38 16.65
N ALA A 302 33.75 0.18 15.35
CA ALA A 302 35.05 -0.22 14.79
C ALA A 302 36.16 0.80 15.11
N LEU A 303 35.85 2.09 15.03
CA LEU A 303 36.76 3.17 15.40
C LEU A 303 37.06 3.18 16.90
N GLN A 304 36.05 3.01 17.76
CA GLN A 304 36.25 2.86 19.20
C GLN A 304 37.12 1.64 19.53
N ALA A 305 36.86 0.50 18.89
CA ALA A 305 37.64 -0.71 19.07
C ALA A 305 39.09 -0.54 18.63
N SER A 306 39.34 0.09 17.48
CA SER A 306 40.68 0.34 16.97
C SER A 306 41.49 1.27 17.89
N ARG A 307 40.85 2.30 18.47
CA ARG A 307 41.46 3.18 19.47
C ARG A 307 41.80 2.42 20.75
N ALA A 308 40.84 1.69 21.31
CA ALA A 308 41.06 0.88 22.51
C ALA A 308 42.15 -0.20 22.28
N ALA A 309 42.24 -0.80 21.10
CA ALA A 309 43.31 -1.73 20.73
C ALA A 309 44.68 -1.06 20.67
N ALA A 310 44.78 0.15 20.10
CA ALA A 310 46.02 0.94 20.07
C ALA A 310 46.48 1.37 21.47
N ASP A 311 45.54 1.59 22.40
CA ASP A 311 45.79 1.85 23.81
C ASP A 311 46.03 0.56 24.65
N PHE A 312 46.09 -0.62 24.01
CA PHE A 312 46.17 -1.95 24.64
C PHE A 312 45.00 -2.33 25.57
N ARG A 313 43.89 -1.57 25.54
CA ARG A 313 42.65 -1.79 26.31
C ARG A 313 41.75 -2.83 25.63
N PHE A 314 42.26 -4.04 25.42
CA PHE A 314 41.61 -5.06 24.57
C PHE A 314 40.20 -5.45 25.00
N GLY A 315 39.91 -5.47 26.30
CA GLY A 315 38.56 -5.80 26.80
C GLY A 315 37.50 -4.76 26.39
N GLU A 316 37.87 -3.49 26.25
CA GLU A 316 37.00 -2.47 25.65
C GLU A 316 36.88 -2.69 24.13
N ALA A 317 37.99 -2.99 23.45
CA ALA A 317 37.99 -3.22 22.02
C ALA A 317 37.07 -4.38 21.60
N GLU A 318 37.12 -5.51 22.31
CA GLU A 318 36.22 -6.64 22.08
C GLU A 318 34.75 -6.30 22.37
N ARG A 319 34.45 -5.54 23.43
CA ARG A 319 33.08 -5.11 23.72
C ARG A 319 32.52 -4.24 22.60
N ALA A 320 33.30 -3.29 22.10
CA ALA A 320 32.92 -2.45 20.97
C ALA A 320 32.71 -3.29 19.69
N LEU A 321 33.62 -4.21 19.37
CA LEU A 321 33.46 -5.12 18.22
C LEU A 321 32.19 -5.99 18.33
N ARG A 322 31.90 -6.57 19.50
CA ARG A 322 30.66 -7.35 19.72
C ARG A 322 29.41 -6.50 19.52
N LYS A 323 29.39 -5.26 20.04
CA LYS A 323 28.27 -4.32 19.83
C LYS A 323 28.07 -4.00 18.36
N GLY A 324 29.13 -3.65 17.62
CA GLY A 324 29.03 -3.37 16.19
C GLY A 324 28.56 -4.57 15.38
N GLN A 325 29.10 -5.77 15.66
CA GLN A 325 28.82 -6.95 14.86
C GLN A 325 27.38 -7.49 15.05
N ALA A 326 26.73 -7.18 16.18
CA ALA A 326 25.31 -7.44 16.38
C ALA A 326 24.40 -6.54 15.51
N LEU A 327 24.92 -5.45 14.95
CA LEU A 327 24.17 -4.51 14.09
C LEU A 327 24.42 -4.77 12.61
N ALA A 328 25.70 -4.97 12.25
CA ALA A 328 26.16 -5.25 10.89
C ALA A 328 27.26 -6.32 10.90
N PRO A 329 26.91 -7.62 10.74
CA PRO A 329 27.86 -8.72 10.81
C PRO A 329 28.99 -8.63 9.79
N ASP A 330 28.67 -8.16 8.58
CA ASP A 330 29.53 -8.12 7.40
C ASP A 330 30.25 -6.79 7.19
N SER A 331 30.18 -5.87 8.17
CA SER A 331 30.84 -4.56 8.10
C SER A 331 32.35 -4.70 7.90
N ARG A 332 32.84 -4.17 6.78
CA ARG A 332 34.29 -4.11 6.48
C ARG A 332 35.06 -3.37 7.56
N ALA A 333 34.50 -2.29 8.11
CA ALA A 333 35.14 -1.53 9.17
C ALA A 333 35.39 -2.39 10.43
N LEU A 334 34.44 -3.26 10.79
CA LEU A 334 34.62 -4.21 11.90
C LEU A 334 35.66 -5.29 11.58
N ALA A 335 35.75 -5.75 10.33
CA ALA A 335 36.80 -6.68 9.90
C ALA A 335 38.20 -6.05 10.03
N ASP A 336 38.37 -4.82 9.54
CA ASP A 336 39.63 -4.06 9.64
C ASP A 336 40.02 -3.79 11.11
N ALA A 337 39.04 -3.47 11.97
CA ALA A 337 39.24 -3.27 13.41
C ALA A 337 39.60 -4.58 14.16
N LYS A 338 39.02 -5.73 13.78
CA LYS A 338 39.43 -7.04 14.31
C LYS A 338 40.89 -7.35 13.97
N GLN A 339 41.31 -7.10 12.74
CA GLN A 339 42.71 -7.27 12.34
C GLN A 339 43.63 -6.31 13.09
N ALA A 340 43.21 -5.05 13.31
CA ALA A 340 43.97 -4.09 14.10
C ALA A 340 44.15 -4.57 15.56
N LEU A 341 43.10 -5.14 16.17
CA LEU A 341 43.16 -5.77 17.49
C LEU A 341 44.12 -6.98 17.52
N GLN A 342 44.08 -7.84 16.50
CA GLN A 342 45.03 -8.96 16.39
C GLN A 342 46.48 -8.48 16.27
N ARG A 343 46.74 -7.48 15.42
CA ARG A 343 48.08 -6.87 15.26
C ARG A 343 48.57 -6.22 16.56
N ALA A 344 47.70 -5.53 17.30
CA ALA A 344 48.04 -4.94 18.61
C ALA A 344 48.35 -6.00 19.68
N ARG A 345 47.66 -7.14 19.67
CA ARG A 345 47.98 -8.29 20.54
C ARG A 345 49.33 -8.91 20.17
N GLN A 346 49.59 -9.12 18.88
CA GLN A 346 50.85 -9.65 18.39
C GLN A 346 52.03 -8.73 18.70
N SER A 347 51.89 -7.41 18.57
CA SER A 347 52.93 -6.45 18.92
C SER A 347 53.21 -6.36 20.42
N GLN A 348 52.24 -6.69 21.29
CA GLN A 348 52.46 -6.83 22.72
C GLN A 348 53.11 -8.18 23.08
N ALA A 349 52.72 -9.25 22.38
CA ALA A 349 53.23 -10.61 22.61
C ALA A 349 54.65 -10.86 22.03
N THR A 350 55.09 -10.05 21.07
CA THR A 350 56.38 -10.23 20.38
C THR A 350 57.44 -9.26 20.93
N PRO A 351 58.52 -9.72 21.59
CA PRO A 351 59.55 -8.84 22.19
C PRO A 351 60.44 -8.06 21.19
N GLN A 352 60.15 -8.11 19.89
CA GLN A 352 61.03 -7.64 18.82
C GLN A 352 60.73 -6.20 18.34
N ALA A 353 61.16 -5.21 19.11
CA ALA A 353 61.58 -3.89 18.59
C ALA A 353 62.42 -3.07 19.59
N ARG A 354 63.08 -3.71 20.57
CA ARG A 354 64.01 -3.04 21.51
C ARG A 354 65.38 -2.77 20.87
N VAL A 355 65.39 -1.97 19.80
CA VAL A 355 66.53 -1.04 19.64
C VAL A 355 66.53 -0.20 20.92
N SER A 356 67.63 -0.22 21.67
CA SER A 356 67.70 0.53 22.93
C SER A 356 67.43 2.02 22.66
N PRO A 357 66.80 2.78 23.59
CA PRO A 357 66.56 4.21 23.36
C PRO A 357 67.85 4.96 22.96
N ALA A 358 68.98 4.61 23.57
CA ALA A 358 70.30 5.15 23.26
C ALA A 358 70.84 4.79 21.86
N GLU A 359 70.47 3.65 21.30
CA GLU A 359 70.86 3.24 19.94
C GLU A 359 69.93 3.83 18.88
N ARG A 360 68.63 3.95 19.19
CA ARG A 360 67.66 4.67 18.35
C ARG A 360 68.05 6.14 18.21
N GLU A 361 68.41 6.79 19.33
CA GLU A 361 68.90 8.17 19.36
C GLU A 361 70.22 8.31 18.56
N ARG A 362 71.21 7.43 18.77
CA ARG A 362 72.47 7.44 17.98
C ARG A 362 72.26 7.22 16.48
N ARG A 363 71.22 6.49 16.07
CA ARG A 363 70.87 6.31 14.64
C ARG A 363 70.13 7.53 14.09
N LEU A 364 69.26 8.15 14.88
CA LEU A 364 68.56 9.38 14.52
C LEU A 364 69.51 10.57 14.38
N GLN A 365 70.47 10.73 15.31
CA GLN A 365 71.49 11.78 15.24
C GLN A 365 72.31 11.71 13.96
N ARG A 366 72.71 10.50 13.53
CA ARG A 366 73.41 10.31 12.25
C ARG A 366 72.54 10.72 11.07
N LEU A 367 71.30 10.22 10.98
CA LEU A 367 70.37 10.59 9.91
C LEU A 367 70.11 12.10 9.84
N LEU A 368 70.04 12.80 10.98
CA LEU A 368 69.88 14.25 11.00
C LEU A 368 71.15 15.00 10.54
N ALA A 369 72.35 14.48 10.82
CA ALA A 369 73.61 15.02 10.33
C ALA A 369 73.80 14.76 8.82
N ASP A 370 73.50 13.55 8.35
CA ASP A 370 73.52 13.17 6.94
C ASP A 370 72.55 14.04 6.13
N LEU A 371 71.36 14.30 6.70
CA LEU A 371 70.36 15.21 6.13
C LEU A 371 70.90 16.64 6.01
N GLN A 372 71.48 17.20 7.09
CA GLN A 372 72.09 18.53 7.05
C GLN A 372 73.22 18.62 6.02
N ALA A 373 74.03 17.56 5.85
CA ALA A 373 75.08 17.52 4.84
C ALA A 373 74.52 17.49 3.41
N ALA A 374 73.43 16.76 3.16
CA ALA A 374 72.73 16.76 1.87
C ALA A 374 72.06 18.12 1.58
N GLU A 375 71.41 18.74 2.58
CA GLU A 375 70.85 20.08 2.48
C GLU A 375 71.91 21.14 2.11
N ALA A 376 73.08 21.08 2.75
CA ALA A 376 74.18 22.02 2.52
C ALA A 376 74.78 21.92 1.10
N ARG A 377 74.78 20.72 0.50
CA ARG A 377 75.19 20.51 -0.91
C ARG A 377 74.08 20.83 -1.92
N GLY A 378 72.83 20.96 -1.47
CA GLY A 378 71.67 21.11 -2.34
C GLY A 378 71.19 19.79 -2.98
N ASP A 379 71.56 18.65 -2.40
CA ASP A 379 71.23 17.29 -2.85
C ASP A 379 69.77 16.93 -2.49
N TRP A 380 68.80 17.71 -3.00
CA TRP A 380 67.41 17.63 -2.56
C TRP A 380 66.73 16.30 -2.90
N VAL A 381 66.97 15.77 -4.10
CA VAL A 381 66.38 14.51 -4.63
C VAL A 381 67.42 13.64 -5.37
N THR A 382 68.61 14.19 -5.63
CA THR A 382 69.72 13.53 -6.32
C THR A 382 70.98 13.69 -5.46
N PRO A 383 71.82 12.65 -5.29
CA PRO A 383 71.68 11.29 -5.80
C PRO A 383 70.63 10.46 -5.03
N PRO A 384 69.96 9.49 -5.68
CA PRO A 384 68.96 8.64 -5.03
C PRO A 384 69.58 7.78 -3.92
N GLY A 385 68.89 7.67 -2.80
CA GLY A 385 69.31 6.91 -1.61
C GLY A 385 70.22 7.67 -0.64
N ALA A 386 70.76 8.83 -1.04
CA ALA A 386 71.56 9.72 -0.20
C ALA A 386 71.12 11.20 -0.28
N SER A 387 69.96 11.47 -0.87
CA SER A 387 69.37 12.80 -0.95
C SER A 387 68.80 13.26 0.40
N ALA A 388 68.59 14.58 0.54
CA ALA A 388 67.90 15.14 1.69
C ALA A 388 66.47 14.58 1.84
N TYR A 389 65.77 14.36 0.73
CA TYR A 389 64.46 13.71 0.74
C TYR A 389 64.52 12.26 1.28
N ASP A 390 65.43 11.43 0.76
CA ASP A 390 65.53 10.02 1.16
C ASP A 390 65.96 9.88 2.63
N THR A 391 66.91 10.72 3.07
CA THR A 391 67.41 10.73 4.45
C THR A 391 66.33 11.20 5.43
N LEU A 392 65.48 12.15 5.03
CA LEU A 392 64.31 12.55 5.81
C LEU A 392 63.30 11.40 5.95
N LEU A 393 63.01 10.65 4.89
CA LEU A 393 62.13 9.47 4.98
C LEU A 393 62.69 8.40 5.93
N ALA A 394 64.00 8.16 5.87
CA ALA A 394 64.68 7.28 6.83
C ALA A 394 64.54 7.78 8.28
N ALA A 395 64.66 9.09 8.52
CA ALA A 395 64.45 9.69 9.85
C ALA A 395 62.98 9.60 10.31
N GLN A 396 62.02 9.81 9.41
CA GLN A 396 60.58 9.67 9.69
C GLN A 396 60.19 8.24 10.04
N THR A 397 60.73 7.21 9.37
CA THR A 397 60.47 5.81 9.73
C THR A 397 61.04 5.43 11.11
N LEU A 398 62.17 6.04 11.51
CA LEU A 398 62.81 5.77 12.79
C LEU A 398 62.14 6.51 13.98
N ALA A 399 61.70 7.76 13.76
CA ALA A 399 61.21 8.64 14.83
C ALA A 399 60.14 9.66 14.34
N PRO A 400 58.95 9.22 13.90
CA PRO A 400 57.96 10.07 13.21
C PRO A 400 57.36 11.19 14.07
N ARG A 401 57.50 11.12 15.40
CA ARG A 401 56.96 12.12 16.35
C ARG A 401 58.02 13.09 16.89
N ASP A 402 59.30 12.87 16.61
CA ASP A 402 60.40 13.71 17.10
C ASP A 402 60.28 15.14 16.55
N ALA A 403 60.53 16.14 17.40
CA ALA A 403 60.41 17.54 17.02
C ALA A 403 61.47 17.96 15.98
N ARG A 404 62.67 17.37 16.03
CA ARG A 404 63.77 17.63 15.08
C ARG A 404 63.41 17.13 13.68
N VAL A 405 62.80 15.95 13.59
CA VAL A 405 62.34 15.36 12.32
C VAL A 405 61.22 16.20 11.71
N ARG A 406 60.23 16.63 12.50
CA ARG A 406 59.15 17.51 12.03
C ARG A 406 59.65 18.91 11.62
N ALA A 407 60.63 19.46 12.32
CA ALA A 407 61.29 20.71 11.91
C ALA A 407 62.10 20.53 10.61
N ALA A 408 62.78 19.41 10.45
CA ALA A 408 63.51 19.10 9.22
C ALA A 408 62.57 18.93 8.02
N GLU A 409 61.44 18.24 8.20
CA GLU A 409 60.38 18.08 7.18
C GLU A 409 59.90 19.43 6.63
N GLN A 410 59.62 20.40 7.50
CA GLN A 410 59.20 21.74 7.08
C GLN A 410 60.28 22.48 6.27
N ARG A 411 61.57 22.33 6.64
CA ARG A 411 62.70 22.93 5.90
C ARG A 411 62.89 22.28 4.54
N VAL A 412 62.87 20.95 4.47
CA VAL A 412 62.96 20.17 3.22
C VAL A 412 61.79 20.47 2.29
N LEU A 413 60.56 20.56 2.81
CA LEU A 413 59.37 20.92 2.03
C LEU A 413 59.50 22.32 1.39
N ALA A 414 60.00 23.30 2.14
CA ALA A 414 60.26 24.64 1.63
C ALA A 414 61.40 24.65 0.57
N ALA A 415 62.40 23.78 0.74
CA ALA A 415 63.52 23.65 -0.19
C ALA A 415 63.13 22.93 -1.50
N LEU A 416 62.30 21.87 -1.44
CA LEU A 416 61.79 21.16 -2.62
C LEU A 416 60.94 22.08 -3.52
N ARG A 417 60.16 22.99 -2.93
CA ARG A 417 59.45 24.05 -3.67
C ARG A 417 60.42 24.99 -4.40
N ARG A 418 61.50 25.42 -3.74
CA ARG A 418 62.55 26.24 -4.39
C ARG A 418 63.26 25.46 -5.51
N CYS A 419 63.67 24.21 -5.25
CA CYS A 419 64.24 23.33 -6.27
C CYS A 419 63.33 23.21 -7.50
N PHE A 420 62.02 23.01 -7.30
CA PHE A 420 61.05 22.98 -8.38
C PHE A 420 61.06 24.29 -9.18
N ASP A 421 60.93 25.45 -8.52
CA ASP A 421 60.92 26.74 -9.21
C ASP A 421 62.26 27.06 -9.91
N ASP A 422 63.41 26.68 -9.34
CA ASP A 422 64.74 26.83 -9.95
C ASP A 422 64.96 25.92 -11.16
N ALA A 423 64.46 24.68 -11.10
CA ALA A 423 64.47 23.78 -12.25
C ALA A 423 63.52 24.28 -13.36
N MET A 424 62.36 24.82 -12.99
CA MET A 424 61.37 25.41 -13.90
C MET A 424 61.83 26.73 -14.55
N ARG A 425 62.64 27.53 -13.85
CA ARG A 425 63.36 28.70 -14.39
C ARG A 425 64.43 28.28 -15.39
N GLY A 426 65.25 27.28 -15.04
CA GLY A 426 66.33 26.79 -15.90
C GLY A 426 65.93 25.83 -17.03
N ASN A 427 64.64 25.72 -17.37
CA ASN A 427 64.11 24.78 -18.39
C ASN A 427 64.41 23.27 -18.12
N ARG A 428 64.81 22.90 -16.90
CA ARG A 428 65.26 21.54 -16.50
C ARG A 428 64.08 20.65 -16.10
N VAL A 429 63.23 20.26 -17.06
CA VAL A 429 61.99 19.51 -16.82
C VAL A 429 62.13 18.20 -16.03
N LEU A 430 63.21 17.46 -16.20
CA LEU A 430 63.47 16.22 -15.43
C LEU A 430 63.72 16.51 -13.95
N ALA A 431 64.57 17.50 -13.63
CA ALA A 431 64.83 17.93 -12.26
C ALA A 431 63.59 18.57 -11.62
N ALA A 432 62.81 19.34 -12.38
CA ALA A 432 61.54 19.89 -11.92
C ALA A 432 60.55 18.77 -11.57
N SER A 433 60.46 17.72 -12.39
CA SER A 433 59.59 16.57 -12.10
C SER A 433 60.02 15.86 -10.82
N ALA A 434 61.33 15.59 -10.63
CA ALA A 434 61.85 14.95 -9.43
C ALA A 434 61.54 15.74 -8.14
N CYS A 435 61.79 17.05 -8.13
CA CYS A 435 61.48 17.90 -6.98
C CYS A 435 59.96 18.11 -6.76
N TYR A 436 59.13 18.06 -7.82
CA TYR A 436 57.67 18.04 -7.70
C TYR A 436 57.15 16.73 -7.11
N ASP A 437 57.64 15.58 -7.57
CA ASP A 437 57.20 14.26 -7.09
C ASP A 437 57.57 14.07 -5.61
N ALA A 438 58.77 14.47 -5.21
CA ALA A 438 59.22 14.51 -3.81
C ALA A 438 58.37 15.46 -2.94
N TRP A 439 58.07 16.68 -3.42
CA TRP A 439 57.16 17.60 -2.73
C TRP A 439 55.76 16.99 -2.55
N ARG A 440 55.17 16.45 -3.62
CA ARG A 440 53.84 15.82 -3.57
C ARG A 440 53.78 14.66 -2.58
N ALA A 441 54.86 13.87 -2.48
CA ALA A 441 54.94 12.74 -1.56
C ALA A 441 55.01 13.17 -0.08
N LEU A 442 55.78 14.21 0.25
CA LEU A 442 55.87 14.73 1.62
C LEU A 442 54.62 15.49 2.07
N ALA A 443 53.94 16.22 1.18
CA ALA A 443 52.76 17.01 1.52
C ALA A 443 51.58 16.76 0.57
N PRO A 444 50.94 15.57 0.59
CA PRO A 444 49.75 15.29 -0.21
C PRO A 444 48.64 16.31 0.05
N GLY A 445 48.16 16.99 -0.99
CA GLY A 445 47.16 18.05 -0.87
C GLY A 445 47.68 19.41 -0.38
N GLY A 446 48.99 19.57 -0.17
CA GLY A 446 49.58 20.84 0.27
C GLY A 446 49.40 22.00 -0.72
N ASN A 447 49.20 23.21 -0.17
CA ASN A 447 48.99 24.44 -0.92
C ASN A 447 50.02 24.64 -2.05
N GLY A 448 49.53 24.97 -3.25
CA GLY A 448 50.35 25.22 -4.44
C GLY A 448 50.60 23.99 -5.33
N LEU A 449 50.33 22.76 -4.88
CA LEU A 449 50.57 21.57 -5.72
C LEU A 449 49.77 21.56 -7.03
N VAL A 450 48.50 21.97 -7.01
CA VAL A 450 47.66 22.02 -8.22
C VAL A 450 48.25 22.99 -9.26
N THR A 451 48.71 24.16 -8.82
CA THR A 451 49.37 25.17 -9.67
C THR A 451 50.73 24.69 -10.17
N ALA A 452 51.52 24.02 -9.33
CA ALA A 452 52.81 23.44 -9.73
C ALA A 452 52.64 22.32 -10.77
N ARG A 453 51.66 21.43 -10.58
CA ARG A 453 51.25 20.38 -11.52
C ARG A 453 50.89 20.94 -12.89
N ARG A 454 50.04 21.98 -12.90
CA ARG A 454 49.62 22.72 -14.09
C ARG A 454 50.81 23.36 -14.83
N ARG A 455 51.66 24.09 -14.10
CA ARG A 455 52.89 24.71 -14.63
C ARG A 455 53.86 23.66 -15.19
N LEU A 456 54.08 22.55 -14.48
CA LEU A 456 55.00 21.49 -14.91
C LEU A 456 54.55 20.81 -16.19
N ALA A 457 53.27 20.46 -16.32
CA ALA A 457 52.72 19.90 -17.54
C ALA A 457 52.80 20.87 -18.73
N GLN A 458 52.53 22.18 -18.51
CA GLN A 458 52.76 23.22 -19.54
C GLN A 458 54.23 23.32 -19.95
N ARG A 459 55.16 23.30 -18.98
CA ARG A 459 56.60 23.37 -19.27
C ARG A 459 57.10 22.13 -20.02
N TRP A 460 56.61 20.93 -19.71
CA TRP A 460 56.90 19.73 -20.51
C TRP A 460 56.49 19.92 -21.97
N LEU A 461 55.29 20.43 -22.25
CA LEU A 461 54.86 20.72 -23.63
C LEU A 461 55.74 21.79 -24.30
N ALA A 462 56.10 22.87 -23.59
CA ALA A 462 56.95 23.92 -24.14
C ALA A 462 58.35 23.41 -24.54
N VAL A 463 59.01 22.63 -23.67
CA VAL A 463 60.31 22.00 -24.02
C VAL A 463 60.13 20.93 -25.10
N GLY A 464 59.00 20.23 -25.11
CA GLY A 464 58.64 19.29 -26.17
C GLY A 464 58.51 19.97 -27.54
N ASP A 465 57.94 21.17 -27.60
CA ASP A 465 57.74 21.97 -28.83
C ASP A 465 59.07 22.56 -29.34
N GLU A 466 59.89 23.10 -28.44
CA GLU A 466 61.27 23.52 -28.71
C GLU A 466 62.10 22.36 -29.30
N ARG A 467 62.04 21.18 -28.67
CA ARG A 467 62.74 19.96 -29.11
C ARG A 467 62.21 19.40 -30.42
N LEU A 468 60.89 19.46 -30.63
CA LEU A 468 60.26 19.07 -31.90
C LEU A 468 60.70 19.96 -33.05
N GLY A 469 60.80 21.28 -32.84
CA GLY A 469 61.38 22.21 -33.80
C GLY A 469 62.85 21.93 -34.12
N GLY A 470 63.61 21.42 -33.14
CA GLY A 470 64.97 20.91 -33.31
C GLY A 470 65.08 19.49 -33.87
N GLY A 471 63.98 18.85 -34.28
CA GLY A 471 63.96 17.50 -34.87
C GLY A 471 63.89 16.33 -33.88
N ASP A 472 63.89 16.57 -32.57
CA ASP A 472 63.81 15.53 -31.53
C ASP A 472 62.35 15.12 -31.25
N ALA A 473 61.76 14.45 -32.24
CA ALA A 473 60.41 13.89 -32.17
C ALA A 473 60.25 12.78 -31.10
N THR A 474 61.35 12.23 -30.57
CA THR A 474 61.34 11.23 -29.51
C THR A 474 61.11 11.90 -28.16
N PHE A 475 61.87 12.94 -27.83
CA PHE A 475 61.63 13.75 -26.64
C PHE A 475 60.24 14.41 -26.70
N ALA A 476 59.82 14.91 -27.87
CA ALA A 476 58.50 15.52 -28.03
C ALA A 476 57.34 14.54 -27.71
N ARG A 477 57.43 13.28 -28.14
CA ARG A 477 56.46 12.22 -27.76
C ARG A 477 56.50 11.93 -26.25
N GLN A 478 57.69 11.84 -25.66
CA GLN A 478 57.84 11.63 -24.22
C GLN A 478 57.24 12.81 -23.42
N ALA A 479 57.46 14.04 -23.86
CA ALA A 479 56.92 15.26 -23.28
C ALA A 479 55.39 15.29 -23.30
N LEU A 480 54.76 14.92 -24.43
CA LEU A 480 53.30 14.78 -24.53
C LEU A 480 52.75 13.76 -23.51
N GLN A 481 53.38 12.57 -23.43
CA GLN A 481 52.98 11.53 -22.49
C GLN A 481 53.13 11.99 -21.03
N ARG A 482 54.25 12.63 -20.68
CA ARG A 482 54.51 13.16 -19.32
C ARG A 482 53.54 14.27 -18.96
N ALA A 483 53.31 15.23 -19.84
CA ALA A 483 52.35 16.32 -19.61
C ALA A 483 50.93 15.78 -19.37
N ARG A 484 50.48 14.81 -20.17
CA ARG A 484 49.17 14.14 -20.01
C ARG A 484 49.06 13.38 -18.68
N ALA A 485 50.12 12.69 -18.25
CA ALA A 485 50.13 11.97 -16.98
C ALA A 485 50.18 12.90 -15.75
N ILE A 486 50.81 14.06 -15.86
CA ILE A 486 50.90 15.06 -14.79
C ILE A 486 49.61 15.86 -14.68
N ASP A 487 49.06 16.34 -15.81
CA ASP A 487 47.78 17.03 -15.84
C ASP A 487 46.96 16.75 -17.12
N PRO A 488 45.96 15.86 -17.06
CA PRO A 488 45.06 15.60 -18.18
C PRO A 488 44.28 16.83 -18.65
N SER A 489 43.96 17.78 -17.74
CA SER A 489 43.16 18.97 -18.07
C SER A 489 43.97 20.14 -18.63
N THR A 490 45.08 19.85 -19.31
CA THR A 490 45.95 20.86 -19.96
C THR A 490 45.33 21.36 -21.27
N PRO A 491 44.98 22.65 -21.41
CA PRO A 491 44.44 23.19 -22.67
C PRO A 491 45.35 22.96 -23.87
N GLU A 492 46.67 23.06 -23.67
CA GLU A 492 47.68 22.99 -24.74
C GLU A 492 47.92 21.56 -25.26
N LEU A 493 47.47 20.50 -24.56
CA LEU A 493 47.71 19.10 -24.95
C LEU A 493 47.18 18.79 -26.36
N ALA A 494 45.94 19.19 -26.65
CA ALA A 494 45.27 18.89 -27.92
C ALA A 494 45.86 19.68 -29.11
N ALA A 495 46.49 20.83 -28.85
CA ALA A 495 47.23 21.57 -29.86
C ALA A 495 48.57 20.88 -30.16
N PHE A 496 49.32 20.54 -29.11
CA PHE A 496 50.63 19.89 -29.24
C PHE A 496 50.53 18.50 -29.91
N GLU A 497 49.54 17.68 -29.53
CA GLU A 497 49.31 16.36 -30.15
C GLU A 497 48.93 16.43 -31.63
N ARG A 498 48.27 17.51 -32.09
CA ARG A 498 48.03 17.72 -33.53
C ARG A 498 49.33 18.06 -34.27
N ARG A 499 50.14 18.98 -33.72
CA ARG A 499 51.44 19.39 -34.29
C ARG A 499 52.44 18.24 -34.37
N LEU A 500 52.49 17.40 -33.34
CA LEU A 500 53.33 16.22 -33.29
C LEU A 500 52.96 15.21 -34.39
N ARG A 501 51.67 15.02 -34.67
CA ARG A 501 51.20 14.17 -35.77
C ARG A 501 51.53 14.74 -37.15
N SER A 502 51.41 16.05 -37.36
CA SER A 502 51.74 16.68 -38.65
C SER A 502 53.25 16.67 -38.98
N LEU A 503 54.11 16.67 -37.96
CA LEU A 503 55.57 16.64 -38.12
C LEU A 503 56.18 15.22 -38.00
N SER A 504 55.35 14.20 -37.76
CA SER A 504 55.77 12.79 -37.77
C SER A 504 54.79 11.93 -38.59
N PRO A 505 54.63 12.21 -39.91
CA PRO A 505 54.01 11.24 -40.81
C PRO A 505 54.82 9.94 -40.77
N GLY A 506 54.12 8.81 -40.69
CA GLY A 506 54.70 7.55 -40.21
C GLY A 506 55.96 7.08 -40.95
N ARG A 507 56.95 6.68 -40.15
CA ARG A 507 57.87 5.59 -40.46
C ARG A 507 57.61 4.46 -39.45
#